data_AF-A0A9P6X1Y0-F1
#
_entry.id   AF-A0A9P6X1Y0-F1
#
_cell.length_a   1.000
_cell.length_b   1.000
_cell.length_c   1.000
_cell.angle_alpha   90.00
_cell.angle_beta   90.00
_cell.angle_gamma   90.00
#
_symmetry.space_group_name_H-M   'P 1'
#
loop_
_entity.id
_entity.type
_entity.pdbx_description
1 polymer ?
#
loop_
_entity_poly.entity_id
_entity_poly.type
_entity_poly.pdbx_seq_one_letter_code
_entity_poly.pdbx_strand_id
1 'polypeptide(L)'
;MSSCIVAGFTVSKTTPLELSVEEAINESKRSSSFLVHMLGMIEPSQIKSNEIAKDSYEECLQLREYLSEQLWSVTDYEGISSVQSALDDLSYSLSKYESINDTIDRECEFIDTSRFISAC
;
A
#
# COMPACT_ATOMS: atom_id res chain seq x y z
N MET A 1 -16.86 -4.39 -15.76
CA MET A 1 -15.76 -3.51 -15.32
C MET A 1 -16.29 -2.73 -14.14
N SER A 2 -15.85 -3.04 -12.93
CA SER A 2 -16.35 -2.42 -11.69
C SER A 2 -15.34 -1.36 -11.27
N SER A 3 -15.73 -0.10 -11.29
CA SER A 3 -14.94 1.04 -10.84
C SER A 3 -15.41 1.40 -9.44
N CYS A 4 -14.56 1.24 -8.42
CA CYS A 4 -14.86 1.66 -7.07
C CYS A 4 -14.50 3.14 -6.93
N ILE A 5 -15.42 3.93 -6.38
CA ILE A 5 -15.16 5.31 -5.99
C ILE A 5 -14.84 5.30 -4.50
N VAL A 6 -13.60 5.66 -4.16
CA VAL A 6 -13.17 5.90 -2.77
C VAL A 6 -12.67 7.34 -2.71
N ALA A 7 -13.16 8.11 -1.72
CA ALA A 7 -12.82 9.51 -1.49
C ALA A 7 -12.98 10.48 -2.69
N GLY A 8 -13.82 10.15 -3.67
CA GLY A 8 -14.11 11.01 -4.84
C GLY A 8 -13.25 10.71 -6.08
N PHE A 9 -12.34 9.74 -6.01
CA PHE A 9 -11.55 9.32 -7.16
C PHE A 9 -12.11 8.03 -7.76
N THR A 10 -12.23 8.01 -9.09
CA THR A 10 -12.68 6.85 -9.85
C THR A 10 -11.48 5.96 -10.09
N VAL A 11 -11.32 4.89 -9.30
CA VAL A 11 -10.22 3.93 -9.49
C VAL A 11 -10.55 3.08 -10.71
N SER A 12 -10.01 3.48 -11.86
CA SER A 12 -9.99 2.66 -13.08
C SER A 12 -8.56 2.22 -13.32
N LYS A 13 -8.38 0.91 -13.44
CA LYS A 13 -7.12 0.14 -13.44
C LYS A 13 -6.07 0.51 -14.51
N THR A 14 -6.28 1.59 -15.27
CA THR A 14 -5.44 2.02 -16.40
C THR A 14 -5.50 3.53 -16.68
N THR A 15 -6.03 4.35 -15.77
CA THR A 15 -5.96 5.80 -15.98
C THR A 15 -4.60 6.29 -15.50
N PRO A 16 -3.77 6.92 -16.35
CA PRO A 16 -2.62 7.67 -15.87
C PRO A 16 -3.13 8.62 -14.79
N LEU A 17 -2.53 8.60 -13.61
CA LEU A 17 -2.79 9.63 -12.62
C LEU A 17 -2.46 10.97 -13.30
N GLU A 18 -3.48 11.76 -13.66
CA GLU A 18 -3.30 13.15 -14.11
C GLU A 18 -2.95 14.04 -12.92
N LEU A 19 -1.97 13.59 -12.13
CA LEU A 19 -1.40 14.32 -11.01
C LEU A 19 -0.10 14.96 -11.50
N SER A 20 0.19 16.15 -11.00
CA SER A 20 1.55 16.67 -11.02
C SER A 20 2.43 15.88 -10.05
N VAL A 21 3.76 15.95 -10.23
CA VAL A 21 4.74 15.31 -9.33
C VAL A 21 4.55 15.79 -7.89
N GLU A 22 4.28 17.08 -7.69
CA GLU A 22 4.06 17.66 -6.36
C GLU A 22 2.78 17.12 -5.70
N GLU A 23 1.68 16.98 -6.46
CA GLU A 23 0.45 16.38 -5.96
C GLU A 23 0.65 14.90 -5.62
N ALA A 24 1.37 14.15 -6.45
CA ALA A 24 1.67 12.75 -6.20
C ALA A 24 2.54 12.56 -4.93
N ILE A 25 3.49 13.47 -4.66
CA ILE A 25 4.29 13.47 -3.42
C ILE A 25 3.43 13.79 -2.19
N ASN A 26 2.48 14.70 -2.31
CA ASN A 26 1.59 15.04 -1.20
C ASN A 26 0.61 13.88 -0.91
N GLU A 27 0.07 13.27 -1.96
CA GLU A 27 -0.82 12.12 -1.83
C GLU A 27 -0.07 10.90 -1.29
N SER A 28 1.16 10.65 -1.74
CA SER A 28 1.97 9.53 -1.21
C SER A 28 2.20 9.63 0.29
N LYS A 29 2.47 10.82 0.82
CA LYS A 29 2.63 11.06 2.26
C LYS A 29 1.34 10.81 3.02
N ARG A 30 0.22 11.27 2.47
CA ARG A 30 -1.10 11.08 3.06
C ARG A 30 -1.49 9.60 3.07
N SER A 31 -1.40 8.92 1.94
CA SER A 31 -1.85 7.53 1.77
C SER A 31 -0.92 6.55 2.50
N SER A 32 0.40 6.76 2.49
CA SER A 32 1.34 5.97 3.30
C SER A 32 1.09 6.12 4.81
N SER A 33 0.91 7.35 5.30
CA SER A 33 0.60 7.61 6.71
C SER A 33 -0.73 7.00 7.11
N PHE A 34 -1.75 7.10 6.25
CA PHE A 34 -3.06 6.50 6.50
C PHE A 34 -2.96 4.98 6.61
N LEU A 35 -2.29 4.33 5.65
CA LEU A 35 -2.08 2.88 5.66
C LEU A 35 -1.36 2.43 6.94
N VAL A 36 -0.24 3.08 7.29
CA VAL A 36 0.54 2.74 8.49
C VAL A 36 -0.27 2.89 9.78
N HIS A 37 -1.10 3.94 9.87
CA HIS A 37 -1.95 4.18 11.03
C HIS A 37 -3.07 3.15 11.12
N MET A 38 -3.73 2.87 10.01
CA MET A 38 -4.79 1.86 9.92
C MET A 38 -4.27 0.48 10.32
N LEU A 39 -3.09 0.08 9.82
CA LEU A 39 -2.44 -1.18 10.19
C LEU A 39 -2.04 -1.23 11.67
N GLY A 40 -1.88 -0.08 12.34
CA GLY A 40 -1.65 -0.01 13.78
C GLY A 40 -2.92 -0.14 14.62
N MET A 41 -4.09 0.10 14.02
CA MET A 41 -5.40 0.05 14.70
C MET A 41 -6.14 -1.26 14.50
N ILE A 42 -5.90 -1.95 13.38
CA ILE A 42 -6.56 -3.20 13.03
C ILE A 42 -5.73 -4.37 13.59
N GLU A 43 -6.42 -5.35 14.18
CA GLU A 43 -5.78 -6.61 14.57
C GLU A 43 -5.23 -7.34 13.34
N PRO A 44 -3.99 -7.88 13.39
CA PRO A 44 -3.38 -8.60 12.28
C PRO A 44 -4.31 -9.57 11.57
N SER A 45 -5.00 -10.44 12.32
CA SER A 45 -5.93 -11.44 11.78
C SER A 45 -7.06 -10.89 10.91
N GLN A 46 -7.45 -9.62 11.10
CA GLN A 46 -8.53 -8.95 10.37
C GLN A 46 -8.06 -8.20 9.11
N ILE A 47 -6.75 -8.00 8.94
CA ILE A 47 -6.19 -7.21 7.83
C ILE A 47 -6.50 -7.87 6.47
N LYS A 48 -6.46 -9.20 6.38
CA LYS A 48 -6.79 -9.94 5.15
C LYS A 48 -8.24 -9.77 4.67
N SER A 49 -9.16 -9.58 5.60
CA SER A 49 -10.58 -9.36 5.30
C SER A 49 -10.95 -7.88 5.22
N ASN A 50 -10.01 -6.98 5.47
CA ASN A 50 -10.28 -5.55 5.46
C ASN A 50 -10.06 -4.97 4.06
N GLU A 51 -11.16 -4.73 3.35
CA GLU A 51 -11.12 -4.15 2.01
C GLU A 51 -10.54 -2.72 2.01
N ILE A 52 -10.75 -1.93 3.06
CA ILE A 52 -10.18 -0.57 3.15
C ILE A 52 -8.65 -0.62 3.24
N ALA A 53 -8.10 -1.59 3.96
CA ALA A 53 -6.65 -1.79 4.06
C ALA A 53 -6.05 -2.25 2.72
N LYS A 54 -6.77 -3.09 1.96
CA LYS A 54 -6.38 -3.50 0.61
C LYS A 54 -6.43 -2.34 -0.37
N ASP A 55 -7.52 -1.58 -0.39
CA ASP A 55 -7.69 -0.42 -1.26
C ASP A 55 -6.57 0.60 -1.01
N SER A 56 -6.27 0.87 0.26
CA SER A 56 -5.19 1.79 0.64
C SER A 56 -3.79 1.26 0.27
N TYR A 57 -3.57 -0.06 0.34
CA TYR A 57 -2.35 -0.70 -0.14
C TYR A 57 -2.20 -0.59 -1.66
N GLU A 58 -3.27 -0.85 -2.43
CA GLU A 58 -3.28 -0.71 -3.88
C GLU A 58 -3.04 0.74 -4.32
N GLU A 59 -3.61 1.71 -3.62
CA GLU A 59 -3.36 3.14 -3.86
C GLU A 59 -1.88 3.51 -3.63
N CYS A 60 -1.29 3.05 -2.53
CA CYS A 60 0.14 3.24 -2.26
C CYS A 60 1.02 2.60 -3.35
N LEU A 61 0.64 1.43 -3.87
CA LEU A 61 1.34 0.78 -4.98
C LEU A 61 1.32 1.63 -6.24
N GLN A 62 0.15 2.14 -6.63
CA GLN A 62 0.00 2.97 -7.82
C GLN A 62 0.81 4.26 -7.73
N LEU A 63 0.79 4.92 -6.56
CA LEU A 63 1.58 6.13 -6.31
C LEU A 63 3.09 5.85 -6.38
N ARG A 64 3.53 4.70 -5.86
CA ARG A 64 4.94 4.29 -5.92
C ARG A 64 5.40 4.07 -7.36
N GLU A 65 4.60 3.37 -8.15
CA GLU A 65 4.91 3.12 -9.57
C GLU A 65 4.98 4.43 -10.34
N TYR A 66 3.96 5.29 -10.19
CA TYR A 66 3.91 6.60 -10.82
C TYR A 66 5.13 7.47 -10.44
N LEU A 67 5.43 7.62 -9.15
CA LEU A 67 6.58 8.41 -8.69
C LEU A 67 7.92 7.84 -9.16
N SER A 68 8.03 6.51 -9.28
CA SER A 68 9.24 5.86 -9.81
C SER A 68 9.43 6.17 -11.30
N GLU A 69 8.35 6.25 -12.08
CA GLU A 69 8.41 6.69 -13.47
C GLU A 69 8.76 8.18 -13.57
N GLN A 70 8.18 9.02 -12.70
CA GLN A 70 8.47 10.45 -12.68
C GLN A 70 9.91 10.77 -12.24
N LEU A 71 10.56 9.91 -11.46
CA LEU A 71 11.96 10.08 -11.07
C LEU A 71 12.89 10.26 -12.28
N TRP A 72 12.57 9.64 -13.42
CA TRP A 72 13.32 9.77 -14.67
C TRP A 72 13.08 11.10 -15.39
N SER A 73 11.99 11.79 -15.08
CA SER A 73 11.55 13.05 -15.69
C SER A 73 11.98 14.28 -14.88
N VAL A 74 12.22 14.12 -13.58
CA VAL A 74 12.65 15.21 -12.69
C VAL A 74 14.15 15.41 -12.80
N THR A 75 14.56 16.65 -13.10
CA THR A 75 15.97 17.00 -13.35
C THR A 75 16.60 17.85 -12.25
N ASP A 76 15.79 18.45 -11.38
CA ASP A 76 16.25 19.26 -10.27
C ASP A 76 16.49 18.42 -9.01
N TYR A 77 17.53 18.78 -8.26
CA TYR A 77 17.98 18.00 -7.09
C TYR A 77 16.93 17.95 -5.96
N GLU A 78 16.19 19.05 -5.76
CA GLU A 78 15.17 19.16 -4.71
C GLU A 78 13.94 18.29 -5.03
N GLY A 79 13.49 18.28 -6.27
CA GLY A 79 12.46 17.40 -6.78
C GLY A 79 12.85 15.93 -6.69
N ILE A 80 14.08 15.56 -7.11
CA ILE A 80 14.58 14.18 -6.98
C ILE A 80 14.57 13.75 -5.51
N SER A 81 15.09 14.58 -4.61
CA SER A 81 15.11 14.29 -3.18
C SER A 81 13.69 14.13 -2.59
N SER A 82 12.75 14.94 -3.06
CA SER A 82 11.35 14.90 -2.60
C SER A 82 10.62 13.65 -3.09
N VAL A 83 10.83 13.27 -4.36
CA VAL A 83 10.29 12.03 -4.93
C VAL A 83 10.89 10.82 -4.22
N GLN A 84 12.21 10.80 -3.97
CA GLN A 84 12.86 9.71 -3.23
C GLN A 84 12.30 9.54 -1.83
N SER A 85 12.17 10.64 -1.07
CA SER A 85 11.56 10.60 0.26
C SER A 85 10.13 10.04 0.22
N ALA A 86 9.33 10.43 -0.79
CA ALA A 86 8.00 9.90 -0.98
C ALA A 86 7.97 8.40 -1.32
N LEU A 87 8.92 7.93 -2.14
CA LEU A 87 9.08 6.51 -2.47
C LEU A 87 9.52 5.68 -1.25
N ASP A 88 10.37 6.24 -0.38
CA ASP A 88 10.80 5.61 0.86
C ASP A 88 9.62 5.44 1.83
N ASP A 89 8.81 6.48 2.01
CA ASP A 89 7.60 6.44 2.85
C ASP A 89 6.59 5.40 2.36
N LEU A 90 6.35 5.36 1.05
CA LEU A 90 5.49 4.36 0.41
C LEU A 90 6.06 2.94 0.56
N SER A 91 7.36 2.77 0.36
CA SER A 91 8.00 1.46 0.50
C SER A 91 7.88 0.94 1.92
N TYR A 92 8.08 1.81 2.91
CA TYR A 92 7.89 1.46 4.31
C TYR A 92 6.45 1.03 4.63
N SER A 93 5.44 1.78 4.16
CA SER A 93 4.03 1.45 4.42
C SER A 93 3.63 0.12 3.77
N LEU A 94 4.06 -0.11 2.52
CA LEU A 94 3.81 -1.35 1.77
C LEU A 94 4.48 -2.56 2.44
N SER A 95 5.77 -2.45 2.79
CA SER A 95 6.48 -3.53 3.48
C SER A 95 5.87 -3.85 4.85
N LYS A 96 5.32 -2.86 5.55
CA LYS A 96 4.59 -3.09 6.80
C LYS A 96 3.31 -3.91 6.57
N TYR A 97 2.54 -3.59 5.53
CA TYR A 97 1.36 -4.38 5.14
C TYR A 97 1.74 -5.83 4.84
N GLU A 98 2.75 -6.02 3.97
CA GLU A 98 3.24 -7.33 3.53
C GLU A 98 3.77 -8.15 4.72
N SER A 99 4.56 -7.55 5.61
CA SER A 99 5.08 -8.23 6.80
C SER A 99 3.97 -8.71 7.74
N ILE A 100 2.89 -7.93 7.90
CA ILE A 100 1.74 -8.36 8.70
C ILE A 100 1.03 -9.51 7.99
N ASN A 101 0.86 -9.42 6.67
CA ASN A 101 0.22 -10.47 5.88
C ASN A 101 0.99 -11.80 5.95
N ASP A 102 2.31 -11.76 5.80
CA ASP A 102 3.21 -12.91 5.93
C ASP A 102 3.15 -13.55 7.33
N THR A 103 3.00 -12.73 8.37
CA THR A 103 2.84 -13.22 9.75
C THR A 103 1.54 -14.01 9.90
N ILE A 104 0.44 -13.50 9.33
CA ILE A 104 -0.86 -14.19 9.35
C ILE A 104 -0.79 -15.49 8.55
N ASP A 105 -0.17 -15.49 7.36
CA ASP A 105 -0.01 -16.69 6.54
C ASP A 105 0.74 -17.79 7.30
N ARG A 106 1.86 -17.42 7.93
CA ARG A 106 2.63 -18.35 8.77
C ARG A 106 1.80 -18.89 9.93
N GLU A 107 1.05 -18.04 10.63
CA GLU A 107 0.19 -18.48 11.75
C GLU A 107 -0.93 -19.43 11.31
N CYS A 108 -1.54 -19.21 10.13
CA CYS A 108 -2.52 -20.12 9.55
C CYS A 108 -1.94 -21.52 9.27
N GLU A 109 -0.72 -21.61 8.74
CA GLU A 109 -0.04 -22.89 8.46
C GLU A 109 0.19 -23.73 9.73
N PHE A 110 0.45 -23.09 10.87
CA PHE A 110 0.63 -23.78 12.16
C PHE A 110 -0.68 -24.34 12.73
N ILE A 111 -1.82 -23.68 12.49
CA ILE A 111 -3.13 -24.17 12.95
C ILE A 111 -3.55 -25.41 12.16
N ASP A 112 -3.33 -25.42 10.84
CA ASP A 112 -3.70 -26.57 10.01
C ASP A 112 -2.87 -27.81 10.33
N THR A 113 -1.57 -27.67 10.59
CA THR A 113 -0.73 -28.80 11.01
C THR A 113 -1.10 -29.33 12.41
N SER A 114 -1.49 -28.47 13.36
CA SER A 114 -1.91 -28.91 14.70
C SER A 114 -3.22 -29.72 14.69
N ARG A 115 -4.15 -29.43 13.77
CA ARG A 115 -5.39 -30.19 13.59
C ARG A 115 -5.16 -31.59 13.01
N PHE A 116 -4.12 -31.77 12.21
CA PHE A 116 -3.78 -33.09 11.65
C PHE A 116 -3.11 -34.03 12.67
N ILE A 117 -2.42 -33.51 13.67
CA ILE A 117 -1.71 -34.34 14.67
C ILE A 117 -2.65 -34.83 15.77
N SER A 118 -3.82 -34.20 15.97
CA SER A 118 -4.79 -34.60 17.00
C SER A 118 -5.76 -35.73 16.57
N ALA A 119 -5.57 -36.32 15.39
CA ALA A 119 -6.47 -37.33 14.81
C ALA A 119 -5.87 -38.76 14.78
N CYS A 120 -4.87 -39.07 15.61
CA CYS A 120 -4.30 -40.41 15.75
C CYS A 120 -4.46 -40.93 17.19
#